data_AF-A0A7C6XV48-F1
#
_entry.id   AF-A0A7C6XV48-F1
#
_cell.length_a   1.000
_cell.length_b   1.000
_cell.length_c   1.000
_cell.angle_alpha   90.00
_cell.angle_beta   90.00
_cell.angle_gamma   90.00
#
_symmetry.space_group_name_H-M   'P 1'
#
loop_
_entity.id
_entity.type
_entity.pdbx_description
1 polymer ?
#
loop_
_entity_poly.entity_id
_entity_poly.type
_entity_poly.pdbx_seq_one_letter_code
_entity_poly.pdbx_strand_id
1 'polypeptide(L)'
;MSFLILASEIFGLRKKNVIELAFIQKYIDEIEDEKVKLFFRIAFSIVVRSVSLTRNSEFKLYRIEKSKIPDFNPDAIKEFLEILERNHHLIYEYSKKVNYETKIDIYEMNAKILQIWKNFTMSVIEELEITKCPLTL
;
A
#
# COMPACT_ATOMS: atom_id res chain seq x y z
N MET A 1 -13.21 14.97 -2.98
CA MET A 1 -14.24 14.68 -1.96
C MET A 1 -15.06 13.42 -2.25
N SER A 2 -15.54 13.17 -3.47
CA SER A 2 -16.43 12.02 -3.75
C SER A 2 -15.82 10.63 -3.52
N PHE A 3 -14.50 10.46 -3.71
CA PHE A 3 -13.83 9.17 -3.55
C PHE A 3 -13.72 8.70 -2.08
N LEU A 4 -13.53 9.63 -1.15
CA LEU A 4 -13.40 9.32 0.29
C LEU A 4 -14.73 8.96 0.96
N ILE A 5 -15.84 9.53 0.48
CA ILE A 5 -17.18 9.22 1.01
C ILE A 5 -17.56 7.78 0.66
N LEU A 6 -17.36 7.37 -0.60
CA LEU A 6 -17.56 5.99 -1.04
C LEU A 6 -16.60 5.02 -0.33
N ALA A 7 -15.33 5.39 -0.15
CA ALA A 7 -14.37 4.58 0.58
C ALA A 7 -14.75 4.41 2.06
N SER A 8 -15.37 5.42 2.69
CA SER A 8 -15.79 5.33 4.10
C SER A 8 -16.84 4.25 4.36
N GLU A 9 -17.75 4.03 3.40
CA GLU A 9 -18.80 3.00 3.49
C GLU A 9 -18.26 1.59 3.21
N ILE A 10 -17.31 1.48 2.27
CA ILE A 10 -16.71 0.19 1.88
C ILE A 10 -15.70 -0.30 2.94
N PHE A 11 -14.83 0.59 3.42
CA PHE A 11 -13.74 0.25 4.34
C PHE A 11 -14.12 0.37 5.82
N GLY A 12 -15.28 0.97 6.14
CA GLY A 12 -15.71 1.18 7.52
C GLY A 12 -14.75 2.11 8.25
N LEU A 13 -14.61 3.35 7.80
CA LEU A 13 -13.74 4.33 8.44
C LEU A 13 -14.48 5.11 9.53
N ARG A 14 -13.79 5.45 10.62
CA ARG A 14 -14.33 6.40 11.60
C ARG A 14 -14.34 7.81 11.04
N LYS A 15 -15.29 8.63 11.51
CA LYS A 15 -15.41 10.05 11.15
C LYS A 15 -14.10 10.82 11.32
N LYS A 16 -13.39 10.60 12.44
CA LYS A 16 -12.06 11.19 12.71
C LYS A 16 -11.08 10.88 11.56
N ASN A 17 -10.92 9.60 11.23
CA ASN A 17 -9.99 9.16 10.19
C ASN A 17 -10.40 9.64 8.78
N VAL A 18 -11.71 9.78 8.49
CA VAL A 18 -12.17 10.37 7.22
C VAL A 18 -11.70 11.81 7.07
N ILE A 19 -11.75 12.62 8.14
CA ILE A 19 -11.29 14.01 8.12
C ILE A 19 -9.77 14.08 7.93
N GLU A 20 -9.03 13.26 8.67
CA GLU A 20 -7.56 13.18 8.56
C GLU A 20 -7.11 12.76 7.16
N LEU A 21 -7.73 11.72 6.61
CA LEU A 21 -7.44 11.25 5.25
C LEU A 21 -7.80 12.29 4.19
N ALA A 22 -8.88 13.06 4.39
CA ALA A 22 -9.24 14.16 3.50
C ALA A 22 -8.20 15.29 3.51
N PHE A 23 -7.67 15.61 4.69
CA PHE A 23 -6.59 16.58 4.83
C PHE A 23 -5.32 16.12 4.11
N ILE A 24 -4.90 14.86 4.32
CA ILE A 24 -3.74 14.27 3.64
C ILE A 24 -3.95 14.25 2.13
N GLN A 25 -5.13 13.83 1.65
CA GLN A 25 -5.43 13.80 0.22
C GLN A 25 -5.32 15.20 -0.41
N LYS A 26 -5.86 16.23 0.24
CA LYS A 26 -5.76 17.60 -0.24
C LYS A 26 -4.31 18.04 -0.40
N TYR A 27 -3.47 17.77 0.60
CA TYR A 27 -2.04 18.06 0.53
C TYR A 27 -1.35 17.35 -0.63
N ILE A 28 -1.67 16.07 -0.87
CA ILE A 28 -1.10 15.29 -1.99
C ILE A 28 -1.52 15.86 -3.34
N ASP A 29 -2.76 16.32 -3.47
CA ASP A 29 -3.28 16.87 -4.72
C ASP A 29 -2.65 18.23 -5.05
N GLU A 30 -2.11 18.96 -4.06
CA GLU A 30 -1.37 20.22 -4.24
C GLU A 30 0.09 20.03 -4.71
N ILE A 31 0.63 18.80 -4.69
CA ILE A 31 2.00 18.52 -5.16
C ILE A 31 2.08 18.68 -6.69
N GLU A 32 3.03 19.46 -7.19
CA GLU A 32 3.20 19.68 -8.64
C GLU A 32 3.93 18.53 -9.34
N ASP A 33 5.02 18.02 -8.75
CA ASP A 33 5.80 16.93 -9.33
C ASP A 33 5.04 15.60 -9.26
N GLU A 34 4.71 15.03 -10.42
CA GLU A 34 3.93 13.79 -10.52
C GLU A 34 4.65 12.56 -9.93
N LYS A 35 5.99 12.50 -9.98
CA LYS A 35 6.74 11.39 -9.37
C LYS A 35 6.69 11.48 -7.86
N VAL A 36 6.85 12.70 -7.32
CA VAL A 36 6.70 12.96 -5.88
C VAL A 36 5.26 12.67 -5.46
N LYS A 37 4.27 13.18 -6.19
CA LYS A 37 2.85 12.90 -5.93
C LYS A 37 2.55 11.40 -5.90
N LEU A 38 3.08 10.63 -6.84
CA LEU A 38 2.91 9.18 -6.87
C LEU A 38 3.49 8.51 -5.62
N PHE A 39 4.67 8.92 -5.16
CA PHE A 39 5.26 8.42 -3.93
C PHE A 39 4.34 8.63 -2.72
N PHE A 40 3.79 9.84 -2.57
CA PHE A 40 2.85 10.15 -1.49
C PHE A 40 1.51 9.39 -1.64
N ARG A 41 1.01 9.19 -2.87
CA ARG A 41 -0.20 8.40 -3.14
C ARG A 41 -0.05 6.93 -2.75
N ILE A 42 1.13 6.34 -2.96
CA ILE A 42 1.43 4.97 -2.52
C ILE A 42 1.38 4.89 -1.00
N ALA A 43 2.03 5.81 -0.29
CA ALA A 43 1.98 5.87 1.16
C ALA A 43 0.53 6.06 1.67
N PHE A 44 -0.24 6.93 1.02
CA PHE A 44 -1.64 7.19 1.35
C PHE A 44 -2.52 5.94 1.23
N SER A 45 -2.36 5.17 0.15
CA SER A 45 -3.07 3.89 -0.04
C SER A 45 -2.83 2.92 1.13
N ILE A 46 -1.60 2.85 1.63
CA ILE A 46 -1.24 1.99 2.77
C ILE A 46 -1.92 2.48 4.04
N VAL A 47 -1.93 3.80 4.30
CA VAL A 47 -2.61 4.38 5.47
C VAL A 47 -4.10 4.11 5.43
N VAL A 48 -4.77 4.35 4.30
CA VAL A 48 -6.22 4.09 4.15
C VAL A 48 -6.55 2.64 4.54
N ARG A 49 -5.71 1.68 4.13
CA ARG A 49 -5.83 0.29 4.56
C ARG A 49 -5.60 0.15 6.06
N SER A 50 -4.49 0.68 6.60
CA SER A 50 -4.12 0.56 8.01
C SER A 50 -5.19 1.08 8.96
N VAL A 51 -5.84 2.19 8.62
CA VAL A 51 -6.85 2.84 9.48
C VAL A 51 -8.29 2.35 9.27
N SER A 52 -8.51 1.48 8.29
CA SER A 52 -9.82 0.88 8.03
C SER A 52 -10.22 -0.13 9.10
N LEU A 53 -11.53 -0.36 9.31
CA LEU A 53 -12.02 -1.42 10.21
C LEU A 53 -11.87 -2.82 9.60
N THR A 54 -10.74 -3.08 8.96
CA THR A 54 -10.40 -4.37 8.36
C THR A 54 -9.19 -4.98 9.05
N ARG A 55 -9.07 -6.30 8.99
CA ARG A 55 -7.92 -7.01 9.56
C ARG A 55 -6.69 -6.75 8.68
N ASN A 56 -5.69 -6.09 9.24
CA ASN A 56 -4.48 -5.70 8.51
C ASN A 56 -3.48 -6.85 8.29
N SER A 57 -3.62 -7.97 9.02
CA SER A 57 -2.70 -9.11 8.99
C SER A 57 -3.06 -10.21 7.97
N GLU A 58 -4.12 -10.01 7.17
CA GLU A 58 -4.62 -11.01 6.22
C GLU A 58 -4.73 -10.41 4.82
N PHE A 59 -4.52 -11.24 3.78
CA PHE A 59 -4.73 -10.82 2.40
C PHE A 59 -6.22 -10.53 2.11
N LYS A 60 -7.12 -11.35 2.67
CA LYS A 60 -8.58 -11.17 2.52
C LYS A 60 -9.06 -10.03 3.41
N LEU A 61 -9.91 -9.16 2.84
CA LEU A 61 -10.54 -8.05 3.55
C LEU A 61 -11.69 -8.59 4.43
N TYR A 62 -11.39 -8.89 5.70
CA TYR A 62 -12.40 -9.17 6.72
C TYR A 62 -12.52 -8.02 7.70
N ARG A 63 -13.75 -7.75 8.16
CA ARG A 63 -13.98 -6.76 9.21
C ARG A 63 -13.37 -7.22 10.53
N ILE A 64 -12.90 -6.25 11.31
CA ILE A 64 -12.44 -6.50 12.69
C ILE A 64 -13.63 -7.02 13.53
N GLU A 65 -13.36 -7.90 14.48
CA GLU A 65 -14.36 -8.39 15.42
C GLU A 65 -15.01 -7.24 16.20
N LYS A 66 -16.33 -7.30 16.42
CA LYS A 66 -17.09 -6.24 17.11
C LYS A 66 -16.51 -5.87 18.47
N SER A 67 -15.95 -6.84 19.19
CA SER A 67 -15.31 -6.66 20.50
C SER A 67 -14.07 -5.77 20.46
N LYS A 68 -13.34 -5.73 19.33
CA LYS A 68 -12.08 -4.96 19.17
C LYS A 68 -12.29 -3.58 18.54
N ILE A 69 -13.48 -3.29 18.02
CA ILE A 69 -13.83 -1.99 17.41
C ILE A 69 -13.65 -0.81 18.38
N PRO A 70 -14.05 -0.91 19.67
CA PRO A 70 -13.88 0.19 20.62
C PRO A 70 -12.41 0.59 20.81
N ASP A 71 -11.51 -0.40 20.84
CA ASP A 71 -10.09 -0.18 21.15
C ASP A 71 -9.25 0.19 19.92
N PHE A 72 -9.67 -0.24 18.73
CA PHE A 72 -8.98 0.06 17.50
C PHE A 72 -9.14 1.55 17.21
N ASN A 73 -8.25 2.48 17.60
CA ASN A 73 -8.37 3.93 17.32
C ASN A 73 -7.08 4.51 16.72
N PRO A 74 -6.75 4.22 15.45
CA PRO A 74 -5.52 4.66 14.84
C PRO A 74 -5.59 6.15 14.49
N ASP A 75 -4.42 6.78 14.45
CA ASP A 75 -4.21 8.17 14.05
C ASP A 75 -3.66 8.17 12.61
N ALA A 76 -4.47 8.62 11.65
CA ALA A 76 -4.10 8.49 10.24
C ALA A 76 -2.95 9.43 9.84
N ILE A 77 -2.81 10.58 10.50
CA ILE A 77 -1.74 11.52 10.23
C ILE A 77 -0.42 10.95 10.75
N LYS A 78 -0.41 10.45 11.98
CA LYS A 78 0.78 9.81 12.56
C LYS A 78 1.22 8.62 11.72
N GLU A 79 0.31 7.72 11.37
CA GLU A 79 0.58 6.54 10.54
C GLU A 79 1.18 6.94 9.18
N PHE A 80 0.65 8.01 8.57
CA PHE A 80 1.14 8.52 7.30
C PHE A 80 2.58 9.02 7.38
N LEU A 81 2.90 9.80 8.42
CA LEU A 81 4.26 10.30 8.63
C LEU A 81 5.25 9.15 8.90
N GLU A 82 4.86 8.17 9.70
CA GLU A 82 5.71 6.99 9.99
C GLU A 82 5.98 6.16 8.73
N ILE A 83 4.96 5.94 7.88
CA ILE A 83 5.14 5.24 6.60
C ILE A 83 6.02 6.04 5.64
N LEU A 84 5.85 7.36 5.56
CA LEU A 84 6.68 8.21 4.72
C LEU A 84 8.14 8.18 5.15
N GLU A 85 8.42 8.33 6.44
CA GLU A 85 9.78 8.27 6.99
C GLU A 85 10.43 6.92 6.71
N ARG A 86 9.70 5.82 6.95
CA ARG A 86 10.16 4.47 6.64
C ARG A 86 10.47 4.30 5.16
N ASN A 87 9.56 4.72 4.28
CA ASN A 87 9.73 4.57 2.84
C ASN A 87 10.90 5.43 2.32
N HIS A 88 11.05 6.64 2.84
CA HIS A 88 12.17 7.51 2.52
C HIS A 88 13.50 6.88 2.95
N HIS A 89 13.57 6.35 4.18
CA HIS A 89 14.75 5.63 4.67
C HIS A 89 15.10 4.42 3.80
N LEU A 90 14.11 3.62 3.40
CA LEU A 90 14.32 2.47 2.51
C LEU A 90 14.89 2.88 1.15
N ILE A 91 14.33 3.93 0.53
CA ILE A 91 14.83 4.45 -0.75
C ILE A 91 16.25 4.99 -0.60
N TYR A 92 16.53 5.72 0.49
CA TYR A 92 17.84 6.25 0.78
C TYR A 92 18.89 5.14 0.97
N GLU A 93 18.59 4.13 1.78
CA GLU A 93 19.48 2.99 1.98
C GLU A 93 19.65 2.16 0.71
N TYR A 94 18.60 2.02 -0.10
CA TYR A 94 18.68 1.40 -1.41
C TYR A 94 19.60 2.19 -2.34
N SER A 95 19.46 3.52 -2.40
CA SER A 95 20.27 4.39 -3.27
C SER A 95 21.77 4.29 -3.02
N LYS A 96 22.19 4.02 -1.78
CA LYS A 96 23.59 3.80 -1.41
C LYS A 96 24.16 2.48 -1.94
N LYS A 97 23.30 1.47 -2.14
CA LYS A 97 23.70 0.10 -2.52
C LYS A 97 23.69 -0.11 -4.04
N VAL A 98 22.96 0.73 -4.77
CA VAL A 98 22.85 0.61 -6.23
C VAL A 98 24.11 1.16 -6.89
N ASN A 99 24.90 0.25 -7.46
CA ASN A 99 26.09 0.57 -8.28
C ASN A 99 26.01 -0.07 -9.69
N TYR A 100 24.82 -0.55 -10.08
CA TYR A 100 24.58 -1.25 -11.34
C TYR A 100 23.23 -0.83 -11.94
N GLU A 101 23.16 -0.77 -13.27
CA GLU A 101 21.90 -0.59 -14.00
C GLU A 101 21.02 -1.83 -13.84
N THR A 102 20.16 -1.83 -12.83
CA THR A 102 19.15 -2.88 -12.66
C THR A 102 18.00 -2.62 -13.61
N LYS A 103 17.84 -3.46 -14.64
CA LYS A 103 16.67 -3.43 -15.52
C LYS A 103 15.50 -4.17 -14.87
N ILE A 104 14.42 -3.44 -14.61
CA ILE A 104 13.18 -4.00 -14.04
C ILE A 104 12.11 -4.01 -15.13
N ASP A 105 11.67 -5.20 -15.53
CA ASP A 105 10.57 -5.38 -16.47
C ASP A 105 9.32 -5.82 -15.68
N ILE A 106 8.25 -5.01 -15.73
CA ILE A 106 6.97 -5.31 -15.07
C ILE A 106 6.00 -5.88 -16.10
N TYR A 107 5.51 -7.09 -15.88
CA TYR A 107 4.58 -7.78 -16.76
C TYR A 107 3.17 -7.81 -16.16
N GLU A 108 2.19 -7.27 -16.86
CA GLU A 108 0.78 -7.37 -16.48
C GLU A 108 0.20 -8.68 -17.04
N MET A 109 0.31 -9.77 -16.27
CA MET A 109 -0.12 -11.09 -16.70
C MET A 109 -0.87 -11.83 -15.59
N ASN A 110 -1.72 -12.77 -16.00
CA ASN A 110 -2.34 -13.69 -15.07
C ASN A 110 -1.29 -14.69 -14.56
N ALA A 111 -1.01 -14.66 -13.25
CA ALA A 111 -0.06 -15.55 -12.59
C ALA A 111 -0.37 -17.06 -12.74
N LYS A 112 -1.57 -17.45 -13.20
CA LYS A 112 -1.88 -18.86 -13.50
C LYS A 112 -1.39 -19.30 -14.88
N ILE A 113 -1.09 -18.38 -15.79
CA ILE A 113 -0.62 -18.65 -17.16
C ILE A 113 0.92 -18.52 -17.16
N LEU A 114 1.58 -19.27 -16.27
CA LEU A 114 3.00 -19.13 -15.97
C LEU A 114 3.86 -20.12 -16.81
N GLN A 115 3.79 -20.06 -18.15
CA GLN A 115 4.68 -20.87 -19.01
C GLN A 115 6.01 -20.16 -19.35
N ILE A 116 6.13 -18.87 -19.04
CA ILE A 116 7.24 -18.02 -19.47
C ILE A 116 8.54 -18.26 -18.67
N TRP A 117 8.44 -18.79 -17.46
CA TRP A 117 9.59 -19.01 -16.56
C TRP A 117 10.55 -20.11 -17.01
N LYS A 118 10.15 -20.97 -17.96
CA LYS A 118 11.04 -22.02 -18.49
C LYS A 118 12.25 -21.46 -19.25
N ASN A 119 12.18 -20.20 -19.70
CA ASN A 119 13.23 -19.58 -20.51
C ASN A 119 14.09 -18.57 -19.74
N PHE A 120 13.78 -18.30 -18.47
CA PHE A 120 14.54 -17.34 -17.66
C PHE A 120 15.63 -18.09 -16.89
N THR A 121 16.88 -17.95 -17.32
CA THR A 121 18.04 -18.54 -16.62
C THR A 121 18.25 -17.85 -15.26
N MET A 122 18.33 -18.67 -14.21
CA MET A 122 18.70 -18.30 -12.85
C MET A 122 20.03 -17.52 -12.82
N SER A 123 19.96 -16.21 -12.62
CA SER A 123 21.01 -15.50 -11.89
C SER A 123 20.38 -14.41 -11.06
N VAL A 124 20.27 -14.72 -9.76
CA VAL A 124 19.91 -13.84 -8.65
C VAL A 124 18.50 -13.26 -8.73
N ILE A 125 17.55 -14.13 -8.36
CA ILE A 125 16.20 -13.74 -8.02
C ILE A 125 16.17 -13.56 -6.49
N GLU A 126 16.35 -12.32 -6.00
CA GLU A 126 15.81 -11.92 -4.70
C GLU A 126 14.34 -11.57 -4.93
N GLU A 127 13.50 -12.60 -5.01
CA GLU A 127 12.05 -12.46 -5.18
C GLU A 127 11.42 -12.01 -3.85
N LEU A 128 10.99 -10.76 -3.77
CA LEU A 128 9.85 -10.40 -2.92
C LEU A 128 8.58 -10.96 -3.58
N GLU A 129 8.36 -12.26 -3.38
CA GLU A 129 7.20 -12.98 -3.88
C GLU A 129 5.96 -12.61 -3.04
N ILE A 130 5.16 -11.64 -3.50
CA ILE A 130 3.82 -11.41 -2.93
C ILE A 130 2.89 -12.48 -3.51
N THR A 131 2.97 -13.69 -2.98
CA THR A 131 2.14 -14.82 -3.41
C THR A 131 0.68 -14.60 -3.01
N LYS A 132 -0.21 -14.54 -4.02
CA LYS A 132 -1.67 -14.56 -3.83
C LYS A 132 -2.11 -15.95 -3.40
N CYS A 133 -2.68 -16.00 -2.20
CA CYS A 133 -3.39 -17.13 -1.59
C CYS A 133 -4.32 -17.86 -2.60
N PRO A 134 -4.37 -19.21 -2.60
CA PRO A 134 -5.21 -19.96 -3.51
C PRO A 134 -6.67 -19.85 -3.05
N LEU A 135 -7.49 -19.16 -3.84
CA LEU A 135 -8.94 -19.33 -3.78
C LEU A 135 -9.30 -20.44 -4.76
N THR A 136 -9.50 -21.64 -4.21
CA THR A 136 -10.33 -22.68 -4.81
C THR A 136 -11.78 -22.21 -4.78
N LEU A 137 -12.41 -22.15 -5.96
CA LEU A 137 -13.86 -22.24 -6.12
C LEU A 137 -14.20 -23.69 -6.42
#